data_AF-A0A6I1JBI5-F1
#
_entry.id   AF-A0A6I1JBI5-F1
#
_cell.length_a   1.000
_cell.length_b   1.000
_cell.length_c   1.000
_cell.angle_alpha   90.00
_cell.angle_beta   90.00
_cell.angle_gamma   90.00
#
_symmetry.space_group_name_H-M   'P 1'
#
loop_
_entity.id
_entity.type
_entity.pdbx_description
1 polymer ?
#
loop_
_entity_poly.entity_id
_entity_poly.type
_entity_poly.pdbx_seq_one_letter_code
_entity_poly.pdbx_strand_id
1 'polypeptide(L)'
;MTDTAVASPVAPPVVEQQSSKLDDIMLAMDVVDTLRHDQKITERELAEGDREVDLIERLRDIYRKQGIDVPDEILRQGVKALREERFVYKPPRDSLSVKLARLYVTRGTWGKWALGALAALAIGAGVL
;
A
#
# COMPACT_ATOMS: atom_id res chain seq x y z
N MET A 1 -51.23 42.61 46.75
CA MET A 1 -50.10 41.67 46.93
C MET A 1 -50.15 40.64 45.82
N THR A 2 -49.65 40.99 44.63
CA THR A 2 -49.35 40.05 43.53
C THR A 2 -48.54 40.85 42.52
N ASP A 3 -47.21 40.82 42.68
CA ASP A 3 -46.29 41.24 41.65
C ASP A 3 -45.75 39.97 40.99
N THR A 4 -46.18 39.70 39.77
CA THR A 4 -45.72 38.59 38.95
C THR A 4 -44.40 39.04 38.32
N ALA A 5 -43.30 38.75 39.00
CA ALA A 5 -41.96 38.89 38.42
C ALA A 5 -41.78 37.83 37.32
N VAL A 6 -41.89 38.28 36.07
CA VAL A 6 -41.52 37.51 34.88
C VAL A 6 -40.01 37.34 34.90
N ALA A 7 -39.56 36.10 35.11
CA ALA A 7 -38.18 35.71 34.89
C ALA A 7 -37.87 35.77 33.39
N SER A 8 -36.95 36.66 33.00
CA SER A 8 -36.33 36.64 31.67
C SER A 8 -35.49 35.37 31.50
N PRO A 9 -35.67 34.58 30.43
CA PRO A 9 -34.68 33.60 30.00
C PRO A 9 -33.58 34.31 29.18
N VAL A 10 -32.51 33.59 28.83
CA VAL A 10 -31.34 33.96 27.98
C VAL A 10 -30.10 34.33 28.84
N ALA A 11 -29.00 33.57 28.87
CA ALA A 11 -28.44 32.61 27.90
C ALA A 11 -27.62 31.50 28.58
N PRO A 12 -27.56 30.31 27.95
CA PRO A 12 -26.27 29.64 27.74
C PRO A 12 -26.13 29.13 26.29
N PRO A 13 -24.93 28.74 25.81
CA PRO A 13 -23.59 29.15 26.21
C PRO A 13 -22.66 29.43 24.99
N VAL A 14 -21.47 30.00 25.26
CA VAL A 14 -20.35 30.27 24.33
C VAL A 14 -19.68 28.97 23.80
N VAL A 15 -20.36 27.82 23.85
CA VAL A 15 -19.80 26.49 23.52
C VAL A 15 -19.91 26.17 22.02
N GLU A 16 -20.91 26.70 21.31
CA GLU A 16 -21.06 26.43 19.87
C GLU A 16 -19.96 27.05 18.98
N GLN A 17 -19.36 28.16 19.41
CA GLN A 17 -18.30 28.83 18.65
C GLN A 17 -16.92 28.17 18.78
N GLN A 18 -16.72 27.35 19.81
CA GLN A 18 -15.45 26.62 19.99
C GLN A 18 -15.48 25.28 19.25
N SER A 19 -16.64 24.61 19.19
CA SER A 19 -16.81 23.40 18.38
C SER A 19 -16.67 23.70 16.89
N SER A 20 -17.27 24.79 16.39
CA SER A 20 -17.17 25.15 14.97
C SER A 20 -15.74 25.47 14.52
N LYS A 21 -14.93 26.09 15.38
CA LYS A 21 -13.50 26.32 15.08
C LYS A 21 -12.69 25.03 15.03
N LEU A 22 -13.03 24.01 15.82
CA LEU A 22 -12.37 22.71 15.80
C LEU A 22 -12.80 21.91 14.56
N ASP A 23 -14.07 21.99 14.18
CA ASP A 23 -14.62 21.36 12.97
C ASP A 23 -13.97 21.94 11.71
N ASP A 24 -13.75 23.25 11.64
CA ASP A 24 -13.02 23.91 10.53
C ASP A 24 -11.56 23.44 10.45
N ILE A 25 -10.89 23.25 11.60
CA ILE A 25 -9.52 22.73 11.65
C ILE A 25 -9.48 21.25 11.23
N MET A 26 -10.44 20.45 11.67
CA MET A 26 -10.57 19.04 11.27
C MET A 26 -10.85 18.91 9.77
N LEU A 27 -11.73 19.75 9.22
CA LEU A 27 -12.02 19.79 7.79
C LEU A 27 -10.81 20.25 6.98
N ALA A 28 -10.07 21.25 7.47
CA ALA A 28 -8.86 21.72 6.81
C ALA A 28 -7.76 20.63 6.77
N MET A 29 -7.66 19.79 7.80
CA MET A 29 -6.70 18.68 7.82
C MET A 29 -7.06 17.57 6.81
N ASP A 30 -8.34 17.21 6.71
CA ASP A 30 -8.83 16.21 5.74
C ASP A 30 -8.73 16.71 4.29
N VAL A 31 -9.02 17.99 4.04
CA VAL A 31 -8.81 18.63 2.73
C VAL A 31 -7.32 18.71 2.38
N VAL A 32 -6.44 18.96 3.35
CA VAL A 32 -4.99 18.94 3.11
C VAL A 32 -4.49 17.51 2.86
N ASP A 33 -5.04 16.51 3.54
CA ASP A 33 -4.69 15.09 3.34
C ASP A 33 -5.18 14.58 1.97
N THR A 34 -6.35 15.01 1.51
CA THR A 34 -6.84 14.73 0.15
C THR A 34 -6.03 15.47 -0.91
N LEU A 35 -5.71 16.75 -0.73
CA LEU A 35 -4.83 17.50 -1.65
C LEU A 35 -3.41 16.91 -1.72
N ARG A 36 -2.86 16.41 -0.59
CA ARG A 36 -1.58 15.71 -0.55
C ARG A 36 -1.63 14.39 -1.33
N HIS A 37 -2.78 13.73 -1.35
CA HIS A 37 -3.00 12.53 -2.14
C HIS A 37 -3.11 12.84 -3.64
N ASP A 38 -3.83 13.90 -4.01
CA ASP A 38 -4.16 14.24 -5.38
C ASP A 38 -2.99 14.88 -6.15
N GLN A 39 -2.13 15.65 -5.47
CA GLN A 39 -0.88 16.14 -6.08
C GLN A 39 0.02 14.98 -6.52
N LYS A 40 0.08 13.91 -5.71
CA LYS A 40 0.85 12.71 -6.01
C LYS A 40 0.29 11.91 -7.19
N ILE A 41 -0.99 12.07 -7.52
CA ILE A 41 -1.68 11.40 -8.64
C ILE A 41 -1.62 12.25 -9.91
N THR A 42 -1.76 13.57 -9.81
CA THR A 42 -1.76 14.49 -10.95
C THR A 42 -0.39 14.57 -11.65
N GLU A 43 0.69 14.61 -10.87
CA GLU A 43 2.07 14.47 -11.39
C GLU A 43 2.36 13.07 -11.93
N ARG A 44 1.56 12.08 -11.53
CA ARG A 44 1.69 10.68 -11.96
C ARG A 44 1.12 10.45 -13.35
N GLU A 45 0.16 11.25 -13.82
CA GLU A 45 -0.54 11.04 -15.10
C GLU A 45 0.04 11.85 -16.27
N LEU A 46 0.84 12.88 -16.02
CA LEU A 46 1.42 13.76 -17.04
C LEU A 46 2.91 13.46 -17.28
N ALA A 47 3.24 13.03 -18.51
CA ALA A 47 4.59 12.81 -19.07
C ALA A 47 5.40 11.60 -18.54
N GLU A 48 5.19 10.43 -19.15
CA GLU A 48 5.93 9.19 -18.86
C GLU A 48 7.46 9.28 -19.12
N GLY A 49 7.90 10.20 -19.98
CA GLY A 49 9.32 10.42 -20.32
C GLY A 49 10.12 11.32 -19.35
N ASP A 50 9.46 12.24 -18.63
CA ASP A 50 10.13 13.22 -17.74
C ASP A 50 10.27 12.73 -16.29
N ARG A 51 9.64 11.59 -15.96
CA ARG A 51 9.58 11.05 -14.59
C ARG A 51 10.94 10.72 -13.97
N GLU A 52 11.91 10.26 -14.76
CA GLU A 52 13.23 9.88 -14.22
C GLU A 52 14.02 11.11 -13.77
N VAL A 53 13.96 12.19 -14.55
CA VAL A 53 14.67 13.44 -14.28
C VAL A 53 14.05 14.16 -13.07
N ASP A 54 12.72 14.30 -13.05
CA ASP A 54 12.01 14.91 -11.91
C ASP A 54 12.20 14.11 -10.61
N LEU A 55 12.20 12.78 -10.69
CA LEU A 55 12.44 11.92 -9.52
C LEU A 55 13.85 12.10 -8.95
N ILE A 56 14.87 12.20 -9.81
CA ILE A 56 16.25 12.46 -9.39
C ILE A 56 16.35 13.84 -8.75
N GLU A 57 15.72 14.86 -9.32
CA GLU A 57 15.75 16.22 -8.80
C GLU A 57 15.07 16.34 -7.43
N ARG A 58 13.90 15.71 -7.25
CA ARG A 58 13.22 15.62 -5.96
C ARG A 58 14.05 14.89 -4.90
N LEU A 59 14.65 13.75 -5.26
CA LEU A 59 15.52 13.01 -4.34
C LEU A 59 16.73 13.86 -3.92
N ARG A 60 17.34 14.57 -4.87
CA ARG A 60 18.47 15.48 -4.60
C ARG A 60 18.09 16.58 -3.62
N ASP A 61 16.92 17.19 -3.78
CA ASP A 61 16.43 18.25 -2.89
C ASP A 61 16.14 17.73 -1.47
N ILE A 62 15.53 16.54 -1.35
CA ILE A 62 15.26 15.90 -0.06
C ILE A 62 16.56 15.60 0.70
N TYR A 63 17.55 14.98 0.05
CA TYR A 63 18.81 14.64 0.71
C TYR A 63 19.63 15.88 1.07
N ARG A 64 19.62 16.92 0.23
CA ARG A 64 20.23 18.22 0.57
C ARG A 64 19.59 18.87 1.79
N LYS A 65 18.26 18.84 1.89
CA LYS A 65 17.54 19.34 3.08
C LYS A 65 17.92 18.58 4.35
N GLN A 66 18.39 17.34 4.22
CA GLN A 66 18.90 16.51 5.32
C GLN A 66 20.40 16.70 5.59
N GLY A 67 21.08 17.57 4.83
CA GLY A 67 22.52 17.81 4.96
C GLY A 67 23.40 16.68 4.43
N ILE A 68 22.83 15.75 3.65
CA ILE A 68 23.55 14.63 3.04
C ILE A 68 23.76 14.96 1.56
N ASP A 69 25.01 15.15 1.16
CA ASP A 69 25.33 15.33 -0.26
C ASP A 69 25.43 13.95 -0.94
N VAL A 70 24.54 13.70 -1.90
CA VAL A 70 24.46 12.42 -2.62
C VAL A 70 24.82 12.68 -4.09
N PRO A 71 25.87 12.03 -4.63
CA PRO A 71 26.25 12.21 -6.02
C PRO A 71 25.14 11.78 -6.99
N ASP A 72 24.95 12.53 -8.07
CA ASP A 72 23.91 12.28 -9.09
C ASP A 72 24.02 10.89 -9.74
N GLU A 73 25.22 10.32 -9.84
CA GLU A 73 25.43 8.96 -10.36
C GLU A 73 24.75 7.91 -9.48
N ILE A 74 24.81 8.08 -8.14
CA ILE A 74 24.19 7.17 -7.18
C ILE A 74 22.66 7.28 -7.26
N LEU A 75 22.13 8.50 -7.39
CA LEU A 75 20.69 8.72 -7.59
C LEU A 75 20.19 8.06 -8.88
N ARG A 76 20.92 8.21 -9.99
CA ARG A 76 20.60 7.55 -11.28
C ARG A 76 20.64 6.03 -11.16
N GLN A 77 21.68 5.47 -10.52
CA GLN A 77 21.78 4.03 -10.31
C GLN A 77 20.64 3.48 -9.44
N GLY A 78 20.27 4.19 -8.37
CA GLY A 78 19.16 3.79 -7.50
C GLY A 78 17.82 3.79 -8.22
N VAL A 79 17.52 4.82 -9.01
CA VAL A 79 16.28 4.91 -9.80
C VAL A 79 16.24 3.83 -10.90
N LYS A 80 17.38 3.57 -11.55
CA LYS A 80 17.51 2.48 -12.53
C LYS A 80 17.28 1.11 -11.91
N ALA A 81 17.89 0.83 -10.76
CA ALA A 81 17.69 -0.43 -10.02
C ALA A 81 16.24 -0.60 -9.57
N LEU A 82 15.58 0.45 -9.07
CA LEU A 82 14.18 0.41 -8.66
C LEU A 82 13.24 0.06 -9.82
N ARG A 83 13.53 0.57 -11.02
CA ARG A 83 12.79 0.24 -12.25
C ARG A 83 13.02 -1.21 -12.67
N GLU A 84 14.26 -1.68 -12.61
CA GLU A 84 14.62 -3.06 -12.97
C GLU A 84 14.04 -4.09 -11.99
N GLU A 85 14.05 -3.83 -10.67
CA GLU A 85 13.47 -4.73 -9.67
C GLU A 85 11.94 -4.86 -9.77
N ARG A 86 11.25 -3.84 -10.29
CA ARG A 86 9.78 -3.85 -10.43
C ARG A 86 9.28 -4.96 -11.37
N PHE A 87 10.12 -5.45 -12.28
CA PHE A 87 9.75 -6.47 -13.25
C PHE A 87 10.29 -7.87 -12.92
N VAL A 88 10.98 -8.05 -11.79
CA VAL A 88 11.59 -9.33 -11.41
C VAL A 88 10.73 -10.03 -10.37
N TYR A 89 10.08 -11.14 -10.76
CA TYR A 89 9.46 -12.05 -9.81
C TYR A 89 10.53 -12.67 -8.91
N LYS A 90 10.47 -12.42 -7.60
CA LYS A 90 11.29 -13.11 -6.60
C LYS A 90 10.53 -14.37 -6.13
N PRO A 91 10.87 -15.58 -6.63
CA PRO A 91 10.20 -16.80 -6.19
C PRO A 91 10.38 -17.02 -4.68
N PRO A 92 9.42 -17.70 -4.01
CA PRO A 92 9.60 -18.12 -2.63
C PRO A 92 10.85 -19.00 -2.51
N ARG A 93 11.57 -18.87 -1.39
CA ARG A 93 12.79 -19.66 -1.14
C ARG A 93 12.47 -21.15 -1.24
N ASP A 94 13.32 -21.90 -1.93
CA ASP A 94 13.17 -23.34 -2.07
C ASP A 94 13.25 -24.01 -0.68
N SER A 95 12.11 -24.47 -0.20
CA SER A 95 11.99 -25.24 1.04
C SER A 95 11.27 -26.55 0.79
N LEU A 96 11.45 -27.51 1.70
CA LEU A 96 10.75 -28.80 1.63
C LEU A 96 9.23 -28.60 1.61
N SER A 97 8.72 -27.64 2.39
CA SER A 97 7.30 -27.27 2.41
C SER A 97 6.81 -26.75 1.06
N VAL A 98 7.59 -25.89 0.38
CA VAL A 98 7.25 -25.38 -0.95
C VAL A 98 7.24 -26.49 -2.00
N LYS A 99 8.17 -27.45 -1.91
CA LYS A 99 8.21 -28.62 -2.80
C LYS A 99 7.00 -29.54 -2.60
N LEU A 100 6.65 -29.85 -1.34
CA LEU A 100 5.46 -30.65 -1.03
C LEU A 100 4.17 -29.94 -1.46
N ALA A 101 4.08 -28.62 -1.24
CA ALA A 101 2.95 -27.82 -1.70
C ALA A 101 2.83 -27.87 -3.24
N ARG A 102 3.94 -27.70 -3.97
CA ARG A 102 3.96 -27.80 -5.44
C ARG A 102 3.54 -29.20 -5.91
N LEU A 103 4.01 -30.25 -5.26
CA LEU A 103 3.62 -31.63 -5.56
C LEU A 103 2.11 -31.87 -5.32
N TYR A 104 1.57 -31.32 -4.24
CA TYR A 104 0.14 -31.43 -3.91
C TYR A 104 -0.76 -30.61 -4.84
N VAL A 105 -0.36 -29.40 -5.23
CA VAL A 105 -1.12 -28.55 -6.16
C VAL A 105 -1.14 -29.17 -7.56
N THR A 106 -0.02 -29.76 -7.99
CA THR A 106 0.08 -30.44 -9.29
C THR A 106 -0.64 -31.79 -9.33
N ARG A 107 -1.26 -32.27 -8.22
CA ARG A 107 -1.93 -33.59 -8.12
C ARG A 107 -2.96 -33.88 -9.22
N GLY A 108 -3.59 -32.86 -9.79
CA GLY A 108 -4.53 -33.06 -10.91
C GLY A 108 -3.86 -33.59 -12.19
N THR A 109 -2.58 -33.30 -12.38
CA THR A 109 -1.81 -33.68 -13.59
C THR A 109 -1.20 -35.08 -13.47
N TRP A 110 -0.60 -35.42 -12.33
CA TRP A 110 0.07 -36.71 -12.12
C TRP A 110 -0.79 -37.74 -11.37
N GLY A 111 -1.81 -37.30 -10.64
CA GLY A 111 -2.62 -38.16 -9.77
C GLY A 111 -3.35 -39.28 -10.51
N LYS A 112 -3.78 -39.06 -11.75
CA LYS A 112 -4.44 -40.10 -12.58
C LYS A 112 -3.49 -41.27 -12.88
N TRP A 113 -2.25 -40.94 -13.25
CA TRP A 113 -1.21 -41.92 -13.51
C TRP A 113 -0.76 -42.61 -12.22
N ALA A 114 -0.63 -41.87 -11.12
CA ALA A 114 -0.31 -42.43 -9.81
C ALA A 114 -1.37 -43.44 -9.36
N LEU A 115 -2.66 -43.12 -9.48
CA LEU A 115 -3.76 -44.03 -9.16
C LEU A 115 -3.77 -45.27 -10.06
N GLY A 116 -3.58 -45.08 -11.37
CA GLY A 116 -3.50 -46.19 -12.32
C GLY A 116 -2.32 -47.12 -12.04
N ALA A 117 -1.15 -46.58 -11.73
CA ALA A 117 0.03 -47.36 -11.35
C ALA A 117 -0.20 -48.13 -10.03
N LEU A 118 -0.84 -47.49 -9.05
CA LEU A 118 -1.15 -48.11 -7.76
C LEU A 118 -2.17 -49.25 -7.93
N ALA A 119 -3.20 -49.06 -8.77
CA ALA A 119 -4.15 -50.10 -9.12
C ALA A 119 -3.48 -51.28 -9.85
N ALA A 120 -2.62 -51.01 -10.83
CA ALA A 120 -1.87 -52.04 -11.54
C ALA A 120 -0.95 -52.85 -10.59
N LEU A 121 -0.29 -52.17 -9.65
CA LEU A 121 0.51 -52.82 -8.61
C LEU A 121 -0.33 -53.69 -7.67
N ALA A 122 -1.51 -53.21 -7.24
CA ALA A 122 -2.40 -53.97 -6.37
C ALA A 122 -2.90 -55.26 -7.04
N ILE A 123 -3.25 -55.18 -8.33
CA ILE A 123 -3.63 -56.34 -9.15
C ILE A 123 -2.44 -57.29 -9.32
N GLY A 124 -1.25 -56.76 -9.66
CA GLY A 124 -0.04 -57.58 -9.82
C GLY A 124 0.44 -58.26 -8.54
N ALA A 125 0.18 -57.65 -7.38
CA ALA A 125 0.49 -58.22 -6.07
C ALA A 125 -0.57 -59.19 -5.54
N GLY A 126 -1.68 -59.39 -6.26
CA GLY A 126 -2.78 -60.28 -5.84
C GLY A 126 -3.55 -59.80 -4.61
N VAL A 127 -3.47 -58.49 -4.31
CA VAL A 127 -4.17 -57.86 -3.18
C VAL A 127 -5.62 -57.50 -3.55
N LEU A 128 -5.95 -57.58 -4.85
CA LEU A 128 -7.27 -57.31 -5.41
C LEU A 128 -7.70 -58.46 -6.35
#